data_AF-A0A0W1AWS8-F1
#
_entry.id   AF-A0A0W1AWS8-F1
#
_cell.length_a   1.000
_cell.length_b   1.000
_cell.length_c   1.000
_cell.angle_alpha   90.00
_cell.angle_beta   90.00
_cell.angle_gamma   90.00
#
_symmetry.space_group_name_H-M   'P 1'
#
loop_
_entity.id
_entity.type
_entity.pdbx_description
1 polymer ?
#
loop_
_entity_poly.entity_id
_entity_poly.type
_entity_poly.pdbx_seq_one_letter_code
_entity_poly.pdbx_strand_id
1 'polypeptide(L)'
;MKKWGISFLLIALLVAQFPVSSYAIGFFKYGYPPDAVVTPQGPAPMQTLKVKVTGKKEATPMIIWVQTDGPNWKATWEGGSEITDTTGSGVSAVPNKKRTDFILDMSVYAPDLMEDSKHNEFTKSEIKSFGISDMKWISANSYTPAITGEDPEFQVGTLTANIKVYTGYDDEDKLIYNDKPEF
;
A
#
# COMPACT_ATOMS: atom_id res chain seq x y z
N MET A 1 -10.27 -55.10 2.68
CA MET A 1 -9.55 -53.85 3.03
C MET A 1 -9.72 -52.71 2.01
N LYS A 2 -10.06 -52.96 0.73
CA LYS A 2 -10.19 -51.92 -0.33
C LYS A 2 -11.37 -50.92 -0.19
N LYS A 3 -12.44 -51.27 0.55
CA LYS A 3 -13.66 -50.44 0.66
C LYS A 3 -13.51 -49.22 1.58
N TRP A 4 -12.52 -49.24 2.48
CA TRP A 4 -12.30 -48.14 3.43
C TRP A 4 -11.62 -46.93 2.79
N GLY A 5 -10.74 -47.14 1.80
CA GLY A 5 -10.05 -46.05 1.10
C GLY A 5 -10.99 -45.15 0.30
N ILE A 6 -12.05 -45.73 -0.29
CA ILE A 6 -13.05 -44.97 -1.06
C ILE A 6 -13.90 -44.09 -0.12
N SER A 7 -14.28 -44.60 1.05
CA SER A 7 -14.99 -43.79 2.06
C SER A 7 -14.15 -42.64 2.59
N PHE A 8 -12.85 -42.85 2.84
CA PHE A 8 -11.95 -41.77 3.26
C PHE A 8 -11.78 -40.69 2.18
N LEU A 9 -11.67 -41.11 0.91
CA LEU A 9 -11.56 -40.17 -0.22
C LEU A 9 -12.83 -39.33 -0.39
N LEU A 10 -14.01 -39.94 -0.24
CA LEU A 10 -15.30 -39.25 -0.30
C LEU A 10 -15.48 -38.25 0.85
N ILE A 11 -15.06 -38.60 2.07
CA ILE A 11 -15.11 -37.70 3.23
C ILE A 11 -14.15 -36.52 3.04
N ALA A 12 -12.93 -36.76 2.55
CA ALA A 12 -11.96 -35.69 2.26
C ALA A 12 -12.48 -34.73 1.18
N LEU A 13 -13.13 -35.26 0.14
CA LEU A 13 -13.76 -34.42 -0.89
C LEU A 13 -14.91 -33.58 -0.34
N LEU A 14 -15.71 -34.15 0.57
CA LEU A 14 -16.81 -33.43 1.21
C LEU A 14 -16.29 -32.26 2.06
N VAL A 15 -15.23 -32.48 2.84
CA VAL A 15 -14.61 -31.44 3.68
C VAL A 15 -13.96 -30.34 2.82
N ALA A 16 -13.40 -30.68 1.66
CA ALA A 16 -12.81 -29.70 0.73
C ALA A 16 -13.85 -28.77 0.06
N GLN A 17 -15.12 -29.19 -0.03
CA GLN A 17 -16.19 -28.38 -0.63
C GLN A 17 -16.90 -27.45 0.35
N PHE A 18 -16.69 -27.63 1.65
CA PHE A 18 -17.18 -26.70 2.67
C PHE A 18 -16.00 -25.87 3.18
N PRO A 19 -15.72 -24.69 2.60
CA PRO A 19 -14.73 -23.80 3.16
C PRO A 19 -15.10 -23.54 4.62
N VAL A 20 -14.21 -23.88 5.54
CA VAL A 20 -14.41 -23.62 6.96
C VAL A 20 -14.53 -22.11 7.09
N SER A 21 -15.73 -21.62 7.35
CA SER A 21 -15.97 -20.20 7.55
C SER A 21 -15.04 -19.72 8.66
N SER A 22 -14.13 -18.80 8.35
CA SER A 22 -13.37 -18.12 9.39
C SER A 22 -14.34 -17.20 10.15
N TYR A 23 -14.65 -17.59 11.38
CA TYR A 23 -15.43 -16.78 12.30
C TYR A 23 -14.45 -15.88 13.06
N ALA A 24 -14.53 -14.58 12.83
CA ALA A 24 -13.92 -13.60 13.72
C ALA A 24 -14.95 -13.30 14.82
N ILE A 25 -14.61 -13.56 16.08
CA ILE A 25 -15.38 -13.07 17.23
C ILE A 25 -14.95 -11.62 17.42
N GLY A 26 -15.60 -10.69 16.73
CA GLY A 26 -15.32 -9.26 16.90
C GLY A 26 -15.73 -8.82 18.31
N PHE A 27 -14.80 -8.24 19.06
CA PHE A 27 -15.06 -7.66 20.37
C PHE A 27 -15.63 -6.24 20.19
N PHE A 28 -16.95 -6.12 20.06
CA PHE A 28 -17.63 -4.80 19.97
C PHE A 28 -17.82 -4.18 21.35
N LYS A 29 -16.71 -3.74 21.96
CA LYS A 29 -16.73 -3.13 23.30
C LYS A 29 -17.69 -1.94 23.40
N TYR A 30 -17.83 -1.17 22.32
CA TYR A 30 -18.69 0.02 22.27
C TYR A 30 -20.02 -0.24 21.53
N GLY A 31 -20.35 -1.51 21.31
CA GLY A 31 -21.51 -1.95 20.54
C GLY A 31 -21.34 -1.74 19.04
N TYR A 32 -22.37 -2.10 18.27
CA TYR A 32 -22.30 -2.02 16.80
C TYR A 32 -22.35 -0.58 16.31
N PRO A 33 -21.54 -0.22 15.30
CA PRO A 33 -21.60 1.08 14.68
C PRO A 33 -22.91 1.25 13.90
N PRO A 34 -23.42 2.48 13.75
CA PRO A 34 -24.73 2.75 13.13
C PRO A 34 -24.80 2.36 11.64
N ASP A 35 -23.66 2.29 10.97
CA ASP A 35 -23.52 1.86 9.57
C ASP A 35 -23.28 0.35 9.41
N ALA A 36 -23.32 -0.42 10.50
CA ALA A 36 -23.19 -1.87 10.43
C ALA A 36 -24.39 -2.52 9.76
N VAL A 37 -24.12 -3.50 8.89
CA VAL A 37 -25.15 -4.28 8.20
C VAL A 37 -25.14 -5.71 8.72
N VAL A 38 -26.27 -6.15 9.28
CA VAL A 38 -26.47 -7.52 9.75
C VAL A 38 -27.31 -8.30 8.74
N THR A 39 -26.89 -9.52 8.41
CA THR A 39 -27.60 -10.40 7.47
C THR A 39 -27.62 -11.84 7.97
N PRO A 40 -28.80 -12.49 8.07
CA PRO A 40 -30.15 -11.93 7.89
C PRO A 40 -30.53 -11.00 9.07
N GLN A 41 -31.48 -10.08 8.81
CA GLN A 41 -32.05 -9.23 9.87
C GLN A 41 -32.96 -10.05 10.79
N GLY A 42 -33.02 -9.65 12.07
CA GLY A 42 -33.84 -10.31 13.09
C GLY A 42 -33.19 -11.56 13.71
N PRO A 43 -33.91 -12.27 14.60
CA PRO A 43 -33.38 -13.45 15.25
C PRO A 43 -33.12 -14.56 14.24
N ALA A 44 -31.86 -14.96 14.10
CA ALA A 44 -31.45 -16.07 13.26
C ALA A 44 -30.40 -16.90 13.96
N PRO A 45 -30.30 -18.22 13.69
CA PRO A 45 -29.28 -19.08 14.29
C PRO A 45 -27.86 -18.63 14.01
N MET A 46 -27.63 -17.97 12.87
CA MET A 46 -26.34 -17.41 12.48
C MET A 46 -26.56 -16.09 11.73
N GLN A 47 -25.75 -15.08 12.06
CA GLN A 47 -25.79 -13.76 11.42
C GLN A 47 -24.39 -13.34 10.99
N THR A 48 -24.30 -12.68 9.85
CA THR A 48 -23.09 -12.03 9.37
C THR A 48 -23.21 -10.54 9.62
N LEU A 49 -22.20 -9.96 10.27
CA LEU A 49 -22.07 -8.54 10.48
C LEU A 49 -21.03 -7.98 9.50
N LYS A 50 -21.39 -6.94 8.75
CA LYS A 50 -20.48 -6.15 7.93
C LYS A 50 -20.32 -4.78 8.58
N VAL A 51 -19.08 -4.38 8.82
CA VAL A 51 -18.72 -3.10 9.42
C VAL A 51 -17.71 -2.41 8.52
N LYS A 52 -17.86 -1.09 8.37
CA LYS A 52 -16.86 -0.25 7.73
C LYS A 52 -15.84 0.18 8.78
N VAL A 53 -14.57 0.02 8.44
CA VAL A 53 -13.45 0.46 9.27
C VAL A 53 -12.58 1.40 8.46
N THR A 54 -11.89 2.31 9.14
CA THR A 54 -11.01 3.29 8.54
C THR A 54 -9.72 3.38 9.34
N GLY A 55 -8.61 3.60 8.64
CA GLY A 55 -7.32 3.90 9.23
C GLY A 55 -6.55 4.85 8.32
N LYS A 56 -5.60 5.58 8.90
CA LYS A 56 -4.74 6.52 8.19
C LYS A 56 -3.29 6.24 8.55
N LYS A 57 -2.42 6.16 7.54
CA LYS A 57 -0.98 6.03 7.71
C LYS A 57 -0.29 6.74 6.56
N GLU A 58 0.87 7.33 6.84
CA GLU A 58 1.71 7.94 5.81
C GLU A 58 2.44 6.84 5.03
N ALA A 59 2.38 6.92 3.70
CA ALA A 59 3.12 6.02 2.83
C ALA A 59 4.48 6.66 2.51
N THR A 60 5.57 5.96 2.82
CA THR A 60 6.95 6.42 2.59
C THR A 60 7.67 5.48 1.62
N PRO A 61 7.27 5.45 0.32
CA PRO A 61 8.00 4.68 -0.67
C PRO A 61 9.41 5.22 -0.84
N MET A 62 10.38 4.32 -1.00
CA MET A 62 11.79 4.68 -1.15
C MET A 62 12.28 4.36 -2.56
N ILE A 63 13.01 5.31 -3.16
CA ILE A 63 13.64 5.17 -4.47
C ILE A 63 15.14 5.41 -4.27
N ILE A 64 15.96 4.44 -4.64
CA ILE A 64 17.41 4.53 -4.53
C ILE A 64 17.99 4.58 -5.94
N TRP A 65 18.78 5.63 -6.20
CA TRP A 65 19.59 5.77 -7.41
C TRP A 65 20.99 5.22 -7.19
N VAL A 66 21.43 4.35 -8.09
CA VAL A 66 22.77 3.77 -8.08
C VAL A 66 23.44 4.04 -9.42
N GLN A 67 24.67 4.57 -9.39
CA GLN A 67 25.47 4.75 -10.59
C GLN A 67 25.88 3.37 -11.13
N THR A 68 25.68 3.17 -12.42
CA THR A 68 26.13 1.96 -13.13
C THR A 68 27.60 2.08 -13.54
N ASP A 69 28.19 1.01 -14.06
CA ASP A 69 29.57 1.04 -14.60
C ASP A 69 29.74 2.01 -15.79
N GLY A 70 28.63 2.51 -16.36
CA GLY A 70 28.60 3.51 -17.44
C GLY A 70 28.20 4.91 -16.97
N PRO A 71 27.85 5.81 -17.90
CA PRO A 71 27.47 7.19 -17.58
C PRO A 71 26.04 7.31 -17.00
N ASN A 72 25.41 6.19 -16.64
CA ASN A 72 23.99 6.15 -16.30
C ASN A 72 23.78 5.82 -14.84
N TRP A 73 22.64 6.29 -14.33
CA TRP A 73 22.10 5.97 -13.03
C TRP A 73 20.89 5.08 -13.19
N LYS A 74 20.74 4.10 -12.30
CA LYS A 74 19.58 3.23 -12.25
C LYS A 74 18.85 3.40 -10.93
N ALA A 75 17.56 3.71 -10.99
CA ALA A 75 16.64 3.66 -9.87
C ALA A 75 15.97 2.29 -9.83
N THR A 76 15.76 1.76 -8.62
CA THR A 76 14.93 0.58 -8.40
C THR A 76 13.95 0.86 -7.27
N TRP A 77 12.72 0.38 -7.42
CA TRP A 77 11.67 0.45 -6.42
C TRP A 77 10.77 -0.78 -6.51
N GLU A 78 9.82 -0.88 -5.59
CA GLU A 78 8.82 -1.95 -5.61
C GLU A 78 7.93 -1.85 -6.86
N GLY A 79 8.12 -2.76 -7.81
CA GLY A 79 7.33 -2.81 -9.04
C GLY A 79 8.00 -2.21 -10.28
N GLY A 80 9.25 -1.72 -10.21
CA GLY A 80 9.91 -1.19 -11.40
C GLY A 80 11.36 -0.72 -11.23
N SER A 81 11.92 -0.25 -12.34
CA SER A 81 13.23 0.40 -12.40
C SER A 81 13.27 1.43 -13.50
N GLU A 82 14.04 2.50 -13.31
CA GLU A 82 14.25 3.56 -14.29
C GLU A 82 15.75 3.76 -14.53
N ILE A 83 16.11 4.25 -15.72
CA ILE A 83 17.47 4.67 -16.04
C ILE A 83 17.45 6.15 -16.44
N THR A 84 18.42 6.90 -15.93
CA THR A 84 18.67 8.29 -16.29
C THR A 84 20.16 8.51 -16.52
N ASP A 85 20.49 9.55 -17.27
CA ASP A 85 21.89 9.92 -17.52
C ASP A 85 22.49 10.61 -16.29
N THR A 86 23.80 10.79 -16.30
CA THR A 86 24.52 11.55 -15.28
C THR A 86 24.45 13.04 -15.56
N THR A 87 24.23 13.81 -14.50
CA THR A 87 24.38 15.26 -14.48
C THR A 87 25.58 15.62 -13.61
N GLY A 88 26.52 16.42 -14.14
CA GLY A 88 27.77 16.78 -13.46
C GLY A 88 28.93 15.81 -13.75
N SER A 89 30.01 15.90 -12.96
CA SER A 89 31.21 15.09 -13.16
C SER A 89 31.97 14.81 -11.85
N GLY A 90 32.83 13.79 -11.88
CA GLY A 90 33.63 13.38 -10.73
C GLY A 90 32.77 12.98 -9.53
N VAL A 91 33.16 13.43 -8.33
CA VAL A 91 32.45 13.13 -7.06
C VAL A 91 31.10 13.86 -6.93
N SER A 92 30.80 14.80 -7.82
CA SER A 92 29.54 15.57 -7.84
C SER A 92 28.53 15.04 -8.86
N ALA A 93 28.86 13.93 -9.53
CA ALA A 93 27.96 13.28 -10.46
C ALA A 93 26.70 12.79 -9.73
N VAL A 94 25.53 13.16 -10.25
CA VAL A 94 24.21 12.81 -9.71
C VAL A 94 23.27 12.37 -10.84
N PRO A 95 22.20 11.61 -10.54
CA PRO A 95 21.19 11.27 -11.55
C PRO A 95 20.50 12.53 -12.05
N ASN A 96 20.35 12.65 -13.38
CA ASN A 96 19.60 13.74 -13.99
C ASN A 96 18.13 13.70 -13.59
N LYS A 97 17.52 14.87 -13.35
CA LYS A 97 16.10 14.96 -13.02
C LYS A 97 15.24 14.36 -14.13
N LYS A 98 14.33 13.48 -13.74
CA LYS A 98 13.43 12.79 -14.65
C LYS A 98 12.08 12.59 -13.98
N ARG A 99 11.00 12.70 -14.76
CA ARG A 99 9.69 12.24 -14.31
C ARG A 99 9.71 10.72 -14.19
N THR A 100 9.20 10.22 -13.08
CA THR A 100 9.06 8.80 -12.83
C THR A 100 7.67 8.52 -12.31
N ASP A 101 7.03 7.52 -12.91
CA ASP A 101 5.68 7.08 -12.59
C ASP A 101 5.78 5.71 -11.90
N PHE A 102 5.24 5.61 -10.68
CA PHE A 102 5.30 4.42 -9.83
C PHE A 102 3.90 3.85 -9.65
N ILE A 103 3.75 2.56 -9.89
CA ILE A 103 2.55 1.84 -9.50
C ILE A 103 2.89 1.14 -8.17
N LEU A 104 2.29 1.60 -7.08
CA LEU A 104 2.53 1.07 -5.75
C LEU A 104 1.39 0.18 -5.28
N ASP A 105 1.73 -0.92 -4.62
CA ASP A 105 0.79 -1.67 -3.79
C ASP A 105 0.68 -1.00 -2.41
N MET A 106 -0.45 -0.35 -2.18
CA MET A 106 -0.76 0.35 -0.94
C MET A 106 -1.09 -0.60 0.21
N SER A 107 -1.21 -1.90 -0.05
CA SER A 107 -1.38 -2.90 1.00
C SER A 107 -0.23 -2.86 2.00
N VAL A 108 1.00 -2.62 1.55
CA VAL A 108 2.21 -2.57 2.42
C VAL A 108 2.18 -1.35 3.35
N TYR A 109 1.52 -0.27 2.93
CA TYR A 109 1.46 1.00 3.65
C TYR A 109 0.19 1.17 4.49
N ALA A 110 -0.73 0.20 4.46
CA ALA A 110 -1.91 0.21 5.31
C ALA A 110 -1.54 0.15 6.81
N PRO A 111 -2.28 0.82 7.70
CA PRO A 111 -2.08 0.68 9.15
C PRO A 111 -2.45 -0.74 9.61
N ASP A 112 -1.78 -1.21 10.66
CA ASP A 112 -2.01 -2.54 11.23
C ASP A 112 -3.33 -2.62 12.02
N LEU A 113 -3.78 -1.48 12.54
CA LEU A 113 -5.03 -1.32 13.27
C LEU A 113 -5.91 -0.28 12.56
N MET A 114 -7.20 -0.58 12.49
CA MET A 114 -8.22 0.30 11.93
C MET A 114 -9.43 0.31 12.84
N GLU A 115 -10.19 1.39 12.79
CA GLU A 115 -11.32 1.60 13.70
C GLU A 115 -12.62 1.79 12.93
N ASP A 116 -13.72 1.31 13.50
CA ASP A 116 -15.05 1.70 13.06
C ASP A 116 -15.44 3.09 13.60
N SER A 117 -16.66 3.54 13.26
CA SER A 117 -17.19 4.83 13.72
C SER A 117 -17.44 4.94 15.24
N LYS A 118 -17.25 3.85 15.99
CA LYS A 118 -17.37 3.76 17.45
C LYS A 118 -16.05 3.45 18.15
N HIS A 119 -14.92 3.52 17.45
CA HIS A 119 -13.60 3.20 17.98
C HIS A 119 -13.44 1.75 18.45
N ASN A 120 -14.21 0.81 17.87
CA ASN A 120 -13.84 -0.59 17.99
C ASN A 120 -12.66 -0.85 17.05
N GLU A 121 -11.57 -1.39 17.57
CA GLU A 121 -10.34 -1.68 16.83
C GLU A 121 -10.43 -3.03 16.12
N PHE A 122 -9.89 -3.06 14.90
CA PHE A 122 -9.79 -4.25 14.06
C PHE A 122 -8.37 -4.35 13.52
N THR A 123 -7.80 -5.54 13.60
CA THR A 123 -6.50 -5.80 12.99
C THR A 123 -6.65 -5.95 11.48
N LYS A 124 -5.63 -5.53 10.73
CA LYS A 124 -5.60 -5.66 9.27
C LYS A 124 -5.91 -7.09 8.78
N SER A 125 -5.52 -8.12 9.53
CA SER A 125 -5.80 -9.53 9.23
C SER A 125 -7.28 -9.93 9.32
N GLU A 126 -8.10 -9.19 10.06
CA GLU A 126 -9.53 -9.47 10.24
C GLU A 126 -10.39 -8.82 9.14
N ILE A 127 -9.80 -7.92 8.35
CA ILE A 127 -10.49 -7.14 7.33
C ILE A 127 -10.55 -7.93 6.02
N LYS A 128 -11.76 -8.31 5.60
CA LYS A 128 -11.97 -9.12 4.38
C LYS A 128 -11.89 -8.33 3.07
N SER A 129 -12.14 -7.02 3.11
CA SER A 129 -12.09 -6.14 1.95
C SER A 129 -11.49 -4.82 2.38
N PHE A 130 -10.36 -4.46 1.77
CA PHE A 130 -9.61 -3.25 2.07
C PHE A 130 -9.27 -2.53 0.76
N GLY A 131 -9.19 -1.20 0.82
CA GLY A 131 -8.93 -0.37 -0.34
C GLY A 131 -8.72 1.09 0.05
N ILE A 132 -8.15 1.85 -0.86
CA ILE A 132 -7.89 3.27 -0.68
C ILE A 132 -9.23 4.01 -0.78
N SER A 133 -9.46 4.94 0.16
CA SER A 133 -10.63 5.82 0.15
C SER A 133 -10.27 7.28 -0.09
N ASP A 134 -9.10 7.71 0.38
CA ASP A 134 -8.53 9.03 0.20
C ASP A 134 -6.99 8.90 0.18
N MET A 135 -6.32 9.74 -0.59
CA MET A 135 -4.85 9.81 -0.66
C MET A 135 -4.44 11.23 -1.02
N LYS A 136 -3.48 11.78 -0.28
CA LYS A 136 -2.99 13.14 -0.47
C LYS A 136 -1.49 13.20 -0.32
N TRP A 137 -0.90 14.18 -0.99
CA TRP A 137 0.50 14.52 -0.74
C TRP A 137 0.69 15.13 0.64
N ILE A 138 1.83 14.80 1.25
CA ILE A 138 2.31 15.42 2.49
C ILE A 138 3.57 16.18 2.14
N SER A 139 3.58 17.50 2.37
CA SER A 139 4.73 18.35 2.02
C SER A 139 6.04 17.78 2.58
N ALA A 140 7.02 17.57 1.69
CA ALA A 140 8.36 17.12 2.04
C ALA A 140 9.37 17.66 1.04
N ASN A 141 10.61 17.86 1.47
CA ASN A 141 11.71 18.32 0.61
C ASN A 141 12.32 17.19 -0.24
N SER A 142 11.89 15.94 -0.03
CA SER A 142 12.48 14.75 -0.65
C SER A 142 11.89 14.38 -2.02
N TYR A 143 10.82 15.05 -2.45
CA TYR A 143 10.18 14.80 -3.74
C TYR A 143 9.49 16.05 -4.28
N THR A 144 9.21 16.06 -5.58
CA THR A 144 8.34 17.06 -6.22
C THR A 144 7.27 16.34 -7.03
N PRO A 145 5.96 16.56 -6.75
CA PRO A 145 4.88 16.03 -7.57
C PRO A 145 5.08 16.40 -9.05
N ALA A 146 4.81 15.47 -9.95
CA ALA A 146 4.96 15.73 -11.38
C ALA A 146 3.97 16.79 -11.89
N ILE A 147 2.83 16.93 -11.21
CA ILE A 147 1.80 17.94 -11.49
C ILE A 147 1.50 18.68 -10.20
N THR A 148 1.70 20.00 -10.21
CA THR A 148 1.49 20.85 -9.03
C THR A 148 0.01 20.94 -8.69
N GLY A 149 -0.34 20.66 -7.43
CA GLY A 149 -1.71 20.78 -6.92
C GLY A 149 -2.58 19.56 -7.18
N GLU A 150 -2.05 18.51 -7.80
CA GLU A 150 -2.76 17.23 -7.99
C GLU A 150 -2.30 16.20 -6.97
N ASP A 151 -3.27 15.53 -6.34
CA ASP A 151 -3.04 14.38 -5.46
C ASP A 151 -2.65 13.13 -6.27
N PRO A 152 -2.08 12.09 -5.64
CA PRO A 152 -1.79 10.83 -6.33
C PRO A 152 -3.02 10.22 -6.99
N GLU A 153 -2.83 9.54 -8.12
CA GLU A 153 -3.91 8.91 -8.86
C GLU A 153 -4.24 7.53 -8.28
N PHE A 154 -5.50 7.27 -7.95
CA PHE A 154 -5.95 5.95 -7.51
C PHE A 154 -7.44 5.74 -7.85
N GLN A 155 -7.88 4.48 -7.78
CA GLN A 155 -9.30 4.13 -7.87
C GLN A 155 -9.81 3.78 -6.48
N VAL A 156 -10.92 4.41 -6.05
CA VAL A 156 -11.52 4.12 -4.74
C VAL A 156 -11.86 2.63 -4.63
N GLY A 157 -11.46 2.03 -3.52
CA GLY A 157 -11.67 0.61 -3.24
C GLY A 157 -10.61 -0.32 -3.84
N THR A 158 -9.61 0.19 -4.55
CA THR A 158 -8.45 -0.61 -4.99
C THR A 158 -7.27 -0.44 -4.03
N LEU A 159 -6.26 -1.31 -4.18
CA LEU A 159 -5.01 -1.26 -3.40
C LEU A 159 -3.87 -0.60 -4.17
N THR A 160 -4.15 -0.06 -5.36
CA THR A 160 -3.10 0.42 -6.26
C THR A 160 -3.20 1.93 -6.39
N ALA A 161 -2.06 2.59 -6.23
CA ALA A 161 -1.92 4.01 -6.51
C ALA A 161 -0.82 4.24 -7.55
N ASN A 162 -1.07 5.19 -8.45
CA ASN A 162 -0.11 5.70 -9.40
C ASN A 162 0.46 7.02 -8.88
N ILE A 163 1.74 6.97 -8.53
CA ILE A 163 2.50 8.08 -7.97
C ILE A 163 3.34 8.68 -9.08
N LYS A 164 3.25 9.98 -9.31
CA LYS A 164 4.03 10.66 -10.36
C LYS A 164 4.87 11.75 -9.72
N VAL A 165 6.19 11.56 -9.71
CA VAL A 165 7.12 12.55 -9.14
C VAL A 165 8.29 12.80 -10.07
N TYR A 166 8.93 13.95 -9.92
CA TYR A 166 10.28 14.14 -10.42
C TYR A 166 11.29 13.59 -9.41
N THR A 167 12.22 12.79 -9.91
CA THR A 167 13.34 12.25 -9.12
C THR A 167 14.66 12.61 -9.81
N GLY A 168 15.77 12.63 -9.07
CA GLY A 168 17.05 13.15 -9.57
C GLY A 168 17.22 14.64 -9.32
N TYR A 169 18.28 15.24 -9.87
CA TYR A 169 18.68 16.62 -9.60
C TYR A 169 18.72 17.45 -10.89
N ASP A 170 18.24 18.69 -10.83
CA ASP A 170 18.48 19.69 -11.87
C ASP A 170 19.86 20.32 -11.71
N ASP A 171 20.42 20.87 -12.79
CA ASP A 171 21.69 21.61 -12.74
C ASP A 171 21.62 22.87 -11.84
N GLU A 172 20.44 23.47 -11.68
CA GLU A 172 20.22 24.64 -10.81
C GLU A 172 20.27 24.28 -9.31
N ASP A 173 19.83 23.07 -8.92
CA ASP A 173 19.83 22.62 -7.52
C ASP A 173 21.25 22.40 -6.98
N LYS A 174 22.25 22.20 -7.85
CA LYS A 174 23.67 22.07 -7.47
C LYS A 174 24.26 23.34 -6.88
N LEU A 175 23.74 24.51 -7.27
CA LEU A 175 24.24 25.80 -6.78
C LEU A 175 23.93 26.01 -5.30
N ILE A 176 22.94 25.30 -4.74
CA ILE A 176 22.52 25.45 -3.34
C ILE A 176 23.36 24.56 -2.40
N TYR A 177 23.95 23.47 -2.89
CA TYR A 177 24.70 22.51 -2.07
C TYR A 177 26.23 22.56 -2.22
N ASN A 178 26.75 23.37 -3.14
CA ASN A 178 28.20 23.60 -3.26
C ASN A 178 28.79 24.43 -2.11
N ASP A 179 27.97 24.98 -1.21
CA ASP A 179 28.40 25.59 0.05
C ASP A 179 28.59 24.54 1.17
N LYS A 180 29.30 23.45 0.90
CA LYS A 180 29.83 22.62 2.00
C LYS A 180 31.10 23.27 2.55
N PRO A 181 31.24 23.41 3.89
CA PRO A 181 32.46 23.96 4.46
C PRO A 181 33.63 23.03 4.13
N GLU A 182 34.70 23.62 3.59
CA GLU A 182 35.98 22.95 3.42
C GLU A 182 36.45 22.45 4.79
N PHE A 183 36.71 21.14 4.89
CA PHE A 183 37.39 20.52 6.04
C PHE A 183 38.90 20.57 5.84
#